data_AF-A0A419W739-F1
#
_entry.id   AF-A0A419W739-F1
#
_cell.length_a   1.000
_cell.length_b   1.000
_cell.length_c   1.000
_cell.angle_alpha   90.00
_cell.angle_beta   90.00
_cell.angle_gamma   90.00
#
_symmetry.space_group_name_H-M   'P 1'
#
loop_
_entity.id
_entity.type
_entity.pdbx_description
1 polymer ?
#
loop_
_entity_poly.entity_id
_entity_poly.type
_entity_poly.pdbx_seq_one_letter_code
_entity_poly.pdbx_strand_id
1 'polypeptide(L)'
;MARLIEVNSKQDILPEYRNTAISLLLEYHNLNKTFCNYDQAQLLIGMCMDNRKSLWIPENFAYVIRSGGANLFFHEFQVSYAIGVGGVRAIALIGHSHCGMAKLDDQKDAFVAGMVKNAGWKAENASSHFDNLSPFFEIGDAVEFLLCEVERLRKRYPKVVVAPLFFDVEESKILQVVPDK
;
A
#
# COMPACT_ATOMS: atom_id res chain seq x y z
N MET A 1 16.89 6.10 9.01
CA MET A 1 15.57 6.47 9.55
C MET A 1 14.77 7.11 8.42
N ALA A 2 13.46 7.29 8.56
CA ALA A 2 12.62 7.90 7.53
C ALA A 2 11.68 8.91 8.19
N ARG A 3 11.38 10.00 7.48
CA ARG A 3 10.48 11.04 7.94
C ARG A 3 9.11 10.89 7.29
N LEU A 4 8.08 10.93 8.12
CA LEU A 4 6.69 11.02 7.71
C LEU A 4 6.28 12.49 7.65
N ILE A 5 5.74 12.92 6.51
CA ILE A 5 5.36 14.31 6.25
C ILE A 5 3.86 14.36 6.04
N GLU A 6 3.17 15.07 6.93
CA GLU A 6 1.73 15.31 6.81
C GLU A 6 1.41 16.16 5.57
N VAL A 7 0.20 15.98 5.05
CA VAL A 7 -0.34 16.80 3.96
C VAL A 7 -1.65 17.41 4.41
N ASN A 8 -1.59 18.66 4.85
CA ASN A 8 -2.74 19.45 5.32
C ASN A 8 -3.11 20.56 4.32
N SER A 9 -2.25 20.81 3.34
CA SER A 9 -2.44 21.76 2.23
C SER A 9 -1.74 21.28 0.96
N LYS A 10 -2.02 21.92 -0.17
CA LYS A 10 -1.32 21.59 -1.44
C LYS A 10 0.17 21.92 -1.40
N GLN A 11 0.57 22.87 -0.56
CA GLN A 11 1.95 23.32 -0.41
C GLN A 11 2.80 22.26 0.30
N ASP A 12 2.19 21.42 1.14
CA ASP A 12 2.85 20.34 1.88
C ASP A 12 3.21 19.15 0.96
N ILE A 13 2.57 19.04 -0.21
CA ILE A 13 2.89 18.01 -1.20
C ILE A 13 4.31 18.24 -1.72
N LEU A 14 5.13 17.19 -1.63
CA LEU A 14 6.53 17.20 -2.02
C LEU A 14 6.70 17.62 -3.48
N PRO A 15 7.72 18.45 -3.80
CA PRO A 15 7.91 18.98 -5.15
C PRO A 15 7.89 17.93 -6.26
N GLU A 16 8.48 16.75 -6.03
CA GLU A 16 8.52 15.64 -6.99
C GLU A 16 7.16 15.02 -7.31
N TYR A 17 6.15 15.22 -6.46
CA TYR A 17 4.79 14.70 -6.68
C TYR A 17 3.83 15.74 -7.22
N ARG A 18 4.22 17.02 -7.25
CA ARG A 18 3.34 18.09 -7.76
C ARG A 18 3.05 17.88 -9.24
N ASN A 19 1.80 18.15 -9.63
CA ASN A 19 1.30 17.97 -10.99
C ASN A 19 1.38 16.50 -11.47
N THR A 20 1.22 15.54 -10.55
CA THR A 20 1.17 14.11 -10.88
C THR A 20 -0.11 13.47 -10.35
N ALA A 21 -0.39 12.22 -10.73
CA ALA A 21 -1.48 11.46 -10.14
C ALA A 21 -1.31 11.23 -8.62
N ILE A 22 -0.08 11.30 -8.10
CA ILE A 22 0.20 11.20 -6.66
C ILE A 22 -0.32 12.44 -5.93
N SER A 23 -0.12 13.65 -6.46
CA SER A 23 -0.70 14.86 -5.85
C SER A 23 -2.22 14.83 -5.90
N LEU A 24 -2.83 14.31 -6.97
CA LEU A 24 -4.27 14.15 -7.06
C LEU A 24 -4.81 13.19 -5.99
N LEU A 25 -4.14 12.05 -5.77
CA LEU A 25 -4.50 11.11 -4.70
C LEU A 25 -4.51 11.80 -3.33
N LEU A 26 -3.45 12.57 -3.02
CA LEU A 26 -3.34 13.29 -1.75
C LEU A 26 -4.40 14.40 -1.64
N GLU A 27 -4.64 15.16 -2.71
CA GLU A 27 -5.66 16.21 -2.74
C GLU A 27 -7.08 15.63 -2.56
N TYR A 28 -7.39 14.51 -3.21
CA TYR A 28 -8.67 13.84 -3.03
C TYR A 28 -8.81 13.37 -1.59
N HIS A 29 -7.89 12.53 -1.13
CA HIS A 29 -8.06 11.85 0.13
C HIS A 29 -7.91 12.76 1.35
N ASN A 30 -6.87 13.59 1.41
CA ASN A 30 -6.59 14.41 2.58
C ASN A 30 -7.26 15.78 2.54
N LEU A 31 -7.41 16.36 1.34
CA LEU A 31 -7.79 17.78 1.18
C LEU A 31 -9.23 17.95 0.66
N ASN A 32 -10.02 16.87 0.63
CA ASN A 32 -11.41 16.88 0.20
C ASN A 32 -11.63 17.55 -1.16
N LYS A 33 -10.70 17.36 -2.09
CA LYS A 33 -10.85 17.87 -3.46
C LYS A 33 -12.13 17.30 -4.08
N THR A 34 -12.92 18.15 -4.73
CA THR A 34 -14.11 17.72 -5.46
C THR A 34 -13.76 16.71 -6.54
N PHE A 35 -14.50 15.60 -6.57
CA PHE A 35 -14.28 14.52 -7.52
C PHE A 35 -14.46 14.97 -8.97
N CYS A 36 -13.65 14.40 -9.84
CA CYS A 36 -13.73 14.58 -11.28
C CYS A 36 -14.02 13.22 -11.93
N ASN A 37 -14.54 13.24 -13.15
CA ASN A 37 -14.75 12.03 -13.93
C ASN A 37 -13.46 11.61 -14.62
N TYR A 38 -13.22 10.30 -14.65
CA TYR A 38 -12.05 9.70 -15.29
C TYR A 38 -12.50 8.59 -16.23
N ASP A 39 -12.11 8.70 -17.50
CA ASP A 39 -12.33 7.65 -18.49
C ASP A 39 -11.24 6.57 -18.44
N GLN A 40 -10.11 6.87 -17.79
CA GLN A 40 -8.95 5.99 -17.65
C GLN A 40 -8.30 6.19 -16.28
N ALA A 41 -7.70 5.13 -15.74
CA ALA A 41 -6.95 5.19 -14.49
C ALA A 41 -5.71 6.08 -14.63
N GLN A 42 -5.44 6.87 -13.60
CA GLN A 42 -4.33 7.82 -13.54
C GLN A 42 -3.08 7.23 -12.87
N LEU A 43 -3.27 6.26 -11.99
CA LEU A 43 -2.21 5.58 -11.24
C LEU A 43 -2.61 4.16 -10.84
N LEU A 44 -1.60 3.41 -10.41
CA LEU A 44 -1.79 2.19 -9.64
C LEU A 44 -1.58 2.49 -8.15
N ILE A 45 -2.47 1.97 -7.30
CA ILE A 45 -2.34 2.01 -5.85
C ILE A 45 -2.06 0.58 -5.37
N GLY A 46 -0.90 0.39 -4.75
CA GLY A 46 -0.60 -0.81 -3.96
C GLY A 46 -0.80 -0.49 -2.49
N MET A 47 -1.68 -1.22 -1.80
CA MET A 47 -1.94 -0.95 -0.38
C MET A 47 -2.25 -2.24 0.40
N CYS A 48 -2.18 -2.17 1.73
CA CYS A 48 -2.53 -3.35 2.53
C CYS A 48 -4.03 -3.73 2.39
N MET A 49 -4.31 -5.03 2.48
CA MET A 49 -5.67 -5.60 2.56
C MET A 49 -6.44 -5.22 3.83
N ASP A 50 -5.77 -4.64 4.82
CA ASP A 50 -6.35 -4.17 6.09
C ASP A 50 -7.66 -3.40 5.88
N ASN A 51 -8.74 -3.89 6.49
CA ASN A 51 -10.11 -3.44 6.28
C ASN A 51 -10.40 -2.05 6.86
N ARG A 52 -9.54 -1.51 7.74
CA ARG A 52 -9.71 -0.18 8.35
C ARG A 52 -9.40 0.96 7.39
N LYS A 53 -8.82 0.65 6.22
CA LYS A 53 -8.39 1.65 5.24
C LYS A 53 -9.39 1.76 4.12
N SER A 54 -9.92 2.97 3.95
CA SER A 54 -10.73 3.38 2.81
C SER A 54 -10.12 4.63 2.19
N LEU A 55 -10.02 4.68 0.87
CA LEU A 55 -9.52 5.85 0.15
C LEU A 55 -10.69 6.67 -0.36
N TRP A 56 -10.66 7.97 -0.09
CA TRP A 56 -11.60 8.91 -0.65
C TRP A 56 -11.06 9.37 -2.01
N ILE A 57 -11.38 8.60 -3.06
CA ILE A 57 -10.97 8.84 -4.44
C ILE A 57 -12.16 8.68 -5.40
N PRO A 58 -12.13 9.35 -6.57
CA PRO A 58 -13.16 9.19 -7.58
C PRO A 58 -13.21 7.78 -8.18
N GLU A 59 -14.36 7.42 -8.76
CA GLU A 59 -14.48 6.22 -9.58
C GLU A 59 -13.51 6.26 -10.77
N ASN A 60 -13.05 5.08 -11.20
CA ASN A 60 -12.11 4.88 -12.33
C ASN A 60 -10.76 5.61 -12.21
N PHE A 61 -10.48 6.29 -11.09
CA PHE A 61 -9.26 7.05 -10.90
C PHE A 61 -8.00 6.19 -10.83
N ALA A 62 -8.09 4.96 -10.28
CA ALA A 62 -6.92 4.13 -10.03
C ALA A 62 -7.19 2.64 -10.24
N TYR A 63 -6.16 1.92 -10.69
CA TYR A 63 -6.05 0.49 -10.39
C TYR A 63 -5.70 0.32 -8.91
N VAL A 64 -6.31 -0.64 -8.21
CA VAL A 64 -6.02 -0.88 -6.78
C VAL A 64 -5.68 -2.35 -6.57
N ILE A 65 -4.46 -2.61 -6.08
CA ILE A 65 -4.03 -3.93 -5.63
C ILE A 65 -3.94 -3.92 -4.11
N ARG A 66 -4.68 -4.83 -3.47
CA ARG A 66 -4.65 -5.02 -2.02
C ARG A 66 -3.95 -6.34 -1.69
N SER A 67 -2.83 -6.25 -0.98
CA SER A 67 -2.00 -7.40 -0.58
C SER A 67 -1.50 -7.21 0.85
N GLY A 68 -1.21 -8.28 1.60
CA GLY A 68 -0.63 -8.16 2.94
C GLY A 68 0.59 -7.24 2.96
N GLY A 69 0.62 -6.26 3.87
CA GLY A 69 1.75 -5.34 4.03
C GLY A 69 2.01 -4.40 2.85
N ALA A 70 1.05 -4.28 1.90
CA ALA A 70 1.26 -3.65 0.60
C ALA A 70 2.40 -4.31 -0.21
N ASN A 71 2.72 -5.58 0.04
CA ASN A 71 3.74 -6.32 -0.69
C ASN A 71 3.25 -6.66 -2.11
N LEU A 72 3.89 -6.06 -3.12
CA LEU A 72 3.55 -6.30 -4.54
C LEU A 72 4.47 -7.32 -5.21
N PHE A 73 5.36 -7.99 -4.47
CA PHE A 73 6.26 -9.00 -5.00
C PHE A 73 5.52 -10.13 -5.74
N PHE A 74 4.39 -10.59 -5.21
CA PHE A 74 3.56 -11.64 -5.83
C PHE A 74 2.53 -11.12 -6.84
N HIS A 75 2.52 -9.80 -7.11
CA HIS A 75 1.57 -9.14 -8.01
C HIS A 75 2.26 -8.44 -9.20
N GLU A 76 3.50 -8.81 -9.52
CA GLU A 76 4.29 -8.17 -10.58
C GLU A 76 3.58 -8.15 -11.94
N PHE A 77 2.83 -9.21 -12.26
CA PHE A 77 2.09 -9.29 -13.51
C PHE A 77 0.96 -8.26 -13.57
N GLN A 78 0.18 -8.13 -12.50
CA GLN A 78 -0.89 -7.13 -12.39
C GLN A 78 -0.33 -5.71 -12.44
N VAL A 79 0.82 -5.46 -11.79
CA VAL A 79 1.54 -4.18 -11.89
C VAL A 79 1.95 -3.90 -13.34
N SER A 80 2.54 -4.89 -14.02
CA SER A 80 2.96 -4.77 -15.42
C SER A 80 1.78 -4.53 -16.36
N TYR A 81 0.63 -5.16 -16.10
CA TYR A 81 -0.60 -4.96 -16.87
C TYR A 81 -1.13 -3.53 -16.71
N ALA A 82 -1.21 -3.02 -15.48
CA ALA A 82 -1.65 -1.65 -15.23
C ALA A 82 -0.75 -0.63 -15.96
N ILE A 83 0.57 -0.87 -16.02
CA ILE A 83 1.51 -0.01 -16.73
C ILE A 83 1.38 -0.18 -18.25
N GLY A 84 1.50 -1.40 -18.75
CA GLY A 84 1.64 -1.69 -20.18
C GLY A 84 0.34 -1.60 -20.97
N VAL A 85 -0.77 -2.04 -20.37
CA VAL A 85 -2.11 -2.00 -20.99
C VAL A 85 -2.92 -0.83 -20.43
N GLY A 86 -2.91 -0.66 -19.11
CA GLY A 86 -3.64 0.44 -18.44
C GLY A 86 -2.99 1.81 -18.61
N GLY A 87 -1.75 1.88 -19.11
CA GLY A 87 -1.06 3.13 -19.43
C GLY A 87 -0.64 3.98 -18.22
N VAL A 88 -0.77 3.47 -16.99
CA VAL A 88 -0.42 4.25 -15.80
C VAL A 88 1.08 4.51 -15.72
N ARG A 89 1.46 5.70 -15.29
CA ARG A 89 2.86 6.14 -15.15
C ARG A 89 3.25 6.49 -13.72
N ALA A 90 2.34 6.25 -12.78
CA ALA A 90 2.56 6.48 -11.36
C ALA A 90 2.06 5.27 -10.55
N ILE A 91 2.79 4.95 -9.48
CA ILE A 91 2.43 3.97 -8.46
C ILE A 91 2.50 4.66 -7.10
N ALA A 92 1.39 4.65 -6.36
CA ALA A 92 1.37 4.96 -4.94
C ALA A 92 1.45 3.65 -4.17
N LEU A 93 2.56 3.42 -3.44
CA LEU A 93 2.67 2.29 -2.53
C LEU A 93 2.37 2.79 -1.12
N ILE A 94 1.34 2.23 -0.49
CA ILE A 94 0.76 2.76 0.75
C ILE A 94 0.89 1.73 1.88
N GLY A 95 1.94 1.91 2.70
CA GLY A 95 2.07 1.28 4.01
C GLY A 95 1.08 1.88 5.02
N HIS A 96 1.01 1.36 6.24
CA HIS A 96 0.12 1.95 7.26
C HIS A 96 0.52 1.64 8.70
N SER A 97 0.02 2.45 9.64
CA SER A 97 0.18 2.20 11.07
C SER A 97 -0.53 0.92 11.50
N HIS A 98 0.03 0.24 12.50
CA HIS A 98 -0.53 -1.00 13.09
C HIS A 98 -0.80 -2.11 12.07
N CYS A 99 0.11 -2.32 11.11
CA CYS A 99 -0.02 -3.41 10.14
C CYS A 99 0.16 -4.78 10.80
N GLY A 100 -0.84 -5.65 10.67
CA GLY A 100 -0.78 -7.02 11.22
C GLY A 100 0.29 -7.91 10.57
N MET A 101 0.85 -7.51 9.43
CA MET A 101 1.96 -8.21 8.77
C MET A 101 3.34 -7.81 9.32
N ALA A 102 3.43 -6.78 10.17
CA ALA A 102 4.69 -6.27 10.70
C ALA A 102 5.31 -7.18 11.78
N LYS A 103 4.45 -7.84 12.54
CA LYS A 103 4.79 -8.81 13.59
C LYS A 103 3.84 -9.98 13.46
N LEU A 104 4.04 -10.75 12.39
CA LEU A 104 3.06 -11.75 11.99
C LEU A 104 3.06 -12.91 12.99
N ASP A 105 4.23 -13.26 13.55
CA ASP A 105 4.37 -14.34 14.54
C ASP A 105 3.51 -14.12 15.79
N ASP A 106 3.39 -12.86 16.27
CA ASP A 106 2.51 -12.49 17.38
C ASP A 106 1.03 -12.83 17.12
N GLN A 107 0.64 -13.03 15.85
CA GLN A 107 -0.72 -13.35 15.43
C GLN A 107 -0.97 -14.85 15.25
N LYS A 108 0.04 -15.72 15.42
CA LYS A 108 -0.08 -17.16 15.11
C LYS A 108 -1.24 -17.83 15.84
N ASP A 109 -1.35 -17.65 17.14
CA ASP A 109 -2.39 -18.29 17.94
C ASP A 109 -3.79 -17.83 17.54
N ALA A 110 -3.95 -16.52 17.30
CA ALA A 110 -5.20 -15.93 16.82
C ALA A 110 -5.56 -16.43 15.41
N PHE A 111 -4.56 -16.56 14.54
CA PHE A 111 -4.71 -17.11 13.19
C PHE A 111 -5.19 -18.57 13.25
N VAL A 112 -4.51 -19.44 13.99
CA VAL A 112 -4.87 -20.86 14.12
C VAL A 112 -6.28 -21.01 14.71
N ALA A 113 -6.57 -20.32 15.81
CA ALA A 113 -7.90 -20.34 16.42
C ALA A 113 -8.99 -19.85 15.45
N GLY A 114 -8.70 -18.78 14.71
CA GLY A 114 -9.59 -18.24 13.69
C GLY A 114 -9.84 -19.21 12.53
N MET A 115 -8.81 -19.89 12.03
CA MET A 115 -8.93 -20.88 10.95
C MET A 115 -9.72 -22.12 11.38
N VAL A 116 -9.55 -22.58 12.62
CA VAL A 116 -10.36 -23.67 13.17
C VAL A 116 -11.82 -23.24 13.29
N LYS A 117 -12.07 -22.09 13.93
CA LYS A 117 -13.43 -21.61 14.23
C LYS A 117 -14.20 -21.18 12.97
N ASN A 118 -13.57 -20.42 12.08
CA ASN A 118 -14.25 -19.74 10.97
C ASN A 118 -14.13 -20.50 9.65
N ALA A 119 -13.04 -21.24 9.44
CA ALA A 119 -12.79 -21.98 8.20
C ALA A 119 -12.92 -23.51 8.37
N GLY A 120 -13.13 -24.00 9.60
CA GLY A 120 -13.32 -25.43 9.88
C GLY A 120 -12.05 -26.28 9.72
N TRP A 121 -10.87 -25.66 9.75
CA TRP A 121 -9.62 -26.37 9.60
C TRP A 121 -9.26 -27.16 10.86
N LYS A 122 -8.46 -28.21 10.71
CA LYS A 122 -7.75 -28.82 11.83
C LYS A 122 -6.65 -27.88 12.31
N ALA A 123 -6.42 -27.81 13.61
CA ALA A 123 -5.42 -26.92 14.21
C ALA A 123 -4.01 -27.18 13.65
N GLU A 124 -3.66 -28.44 13.40
CA GLU A 124 -2.36 -28.84 12.85
C GLU A 124 -2.17 -28.34 11.42
N ASN A 125 -3.22 -28.39 10.60
CA ASN A 125 -3.18 -27.88 9.23
C ASN A 125 -3.06 -26.35 9.22
N ALA A 126 -3.78 -25.65 10.10
CA ALA A 126 -3.70 -24.21 10.21
C ALA A 126 -2.32 -23.75 10.71
N SER A 127 -1.76 -24.42 11.74
CA SER A 127 -0.41 -24.12 12.22
C SER A 127 0.63 -24.38 11.12
N SER A 128 0.55 -25.52 10.44
CA SER A 128 1.49 -25.84 9.35
C SER A 128 1.39 -24.85 8.21
N HIS A 129 0.19 -24.38 7.86
CA HIS A 129 0.00 -23.35 6.85
C HIS A 129 0.65 -22.04 7.25
N PHE A 130 0.45 -21.61 8.51
CA PHE A 130 1.08 -20.41 9.03
C PHE A 130 2.60 -20.53 9.00
N ASP A 131 3.16 -21.59 9.57
CA ASP A 131 4.62 -21.78 9.71
C ASP A 131 5.35 -21.85 8.36
N ASN A 132 4.70 -22.41 7.34
CA ASN A 132 5.29 -22.51 6.00
C ASN A 132 5.18 -21.21 5.18
N LEU A 133 4.18 -20.36 5.44
CA LEU A 133 3.87 -19.21 4.59
C LEU A 133 4.16 -17.86 5.23
N SER A 134 4.01 -17.72 6.56
CA SER A 134 4.22 -16.46 7.27
C SER A 134 5.57 -15.80 6.95
N PRO A 135 6.70 -16.52 6.78
CA PRO A 135 7.98 -15.88 6.47
C PRO A 135 8.01 -15.15 5.12
N PHE A 136 7.11 -15.50 4.18
CA PHE A 136 7.00 -14.83 2.88
C PHE A 136 6.12 -13.58 2.92
N PHE A 137 5.31 -13.41 3.97
CA PHE A 137 4.34 -12.34 4.11
C PHE A 137 4.65 -11.37 5.25
N GLU A 138 5.49 -11.77 6.20
CA GLU A 138 5.98 -10.87 7.25
C GLU A 138 6.86 -9.77 6.65
N ILE A 139 6.56 -8.52 7.04
CA ILE A 139 7.24 -7.34 6.50
C ILE A 139 8.22 -6.71 7.49
N GLY A 140 8.19 -7.10 8.77
CA GLY A 140 8.97 -6.41 9.81
C GLY A 140 8.53 -4.96 9.99
N ASP A 141 9.46 -4.01 10.00
CA ASP A 141 9.10 -2.58 10.09
C ASP A 141 8.38 -2.11 8.81
N ALA A 142 7.19 -1.54 8.99
CA ALA A 142 6.32 -1.18 7.88
C ALA A 142 6.88 -0.05 7.01
N VAL A 143 7.66 0.88 7.59
CA VAL A 143 8.23 2.01 6.85
C VAL A 143 9.50 1.57 6.11
N GLU A 144 10.35 0.78 6.76
CA GLU A 144 11.55 0.22 6.12
C GLU A 144 11.17 -0.70 4.96
N PHE A 145 10.22 -1.61 5.17
CA PHE A 145 9.71 -2.50 4.12
C PHE A 145 9.16 -1.70 2.93
N LEU A 146 8.33 -0.68 3.21
CA LEU A 146 7.75 0.17 2.18
C LEU A 146 8.84 0.82 1.31
N LEU A 147 9.89 1.36 1.93
CA LEU A 147 11.00 1.97 1.21
C LEU A 147 11.76 0.95 0.36
N CYS A 148 12.04 -0.25 0.90
CA CYS A 148 12.67 -1.32 0.14
C CYS A 148 11.84 -1.74 -1.08
N GLU A 149 10.53 -1.90 -0.91
CA GLU A 149 9.62 -2.29 -1.99
C GLU A 149 9.49 -1.19 -3.05
N VAL A 150 9.45 0.08 -2.65
CA VAL A 150 9.51 1.21 -3.58
C VAL A 150 10.82 1.20 -4.38
N GLU A 151 11.97 1.02 -3.74
CA GLU A 151 13.26 0.96 -4.43
C GLU A 151 13.32 -0.22 -5.42
N ARG A 152 12.76 -1.38 -5.05
CA ARG A 152 12.63 -2.54 -5.95
C ARG A 152 11.79 -2.19 -7.19
N LEU A 153 10.64 -1.55 -7.01
CA LEU A 153 9.75 -1.16 -8.10
C LEU A 153 10.38 -0.08 -9.00
N ARG A 154 11.10 0.90 -8.43
CA ARG A 154 11.83 1.92 -9.20
C ARG A 154 12.91 1.31 -10.09
N LYS A 155 13.66 0.32 -9.57
CA LYS A 155 14.66 -0.42 -10.37
C LYS A 155 14.01 -1.22 -11.50
N ARG A 156 12.83 -1.81 -11.26
CA ARG A 156 12.12 -2.61 -12.26
C ARG A 156 11.43 -1.74 -13.33
N TYR A 157 10.85 -0.61 -12.94
CA TYR A 157 10.07 0.28 -13.81
C TYR A 157 10.64 1.70 -13.80
N PRO A 158 11.82 1.93 -14.43
CA PRO A 158 12.57 3.19 -14.29
C PRO A 158 11.89 4.44 -14.86
N LYS A 159 10.82 4.28 -15.66
CA LYS A 159 10.03 5.38 -16.22
C LYS A 159 8.74 5.66 -15.45
N VAL A 160 8.47 4.91 -14.39
CA VAL A 160 7.26 5.03 -13.58
C VAL A 160 7.61 5.74 -12.28
N VAL A 161 6.84 6.76 -11.93
CA VAL A 161 6.98 7.45 -10.64
C VAL A 161 6.44 6.52 -9.55
N VAL A 162 7.28 6.10 -8.61
CA VAL A 162 6.85 5.27 -7.47
C VAL A 162 6.99 6.09 -6.19
N ALA A 163 5.88 6.38 -5.54
CA ALA A 163 5.81 7.18 -4.32
C ALA A 163 5.55 6.29 -3.09
N PRO A 164 6.45 6.28 -2.09
CA PRO A 164 6.17 5.69 -0.79
C PRO A 164 5.27 6.65 0.00
N LEU A 165 4.08 6.16 0.35
CA LEU A 165 3.10 6.87 1.16
C LEU A 165 2.73 6.00 2.37
N PHE A 166 2.23 6.64 3.43
CA PHE A 166 1.90 5.95 4.67
C PHE A 166 0.52 6.38 5.16
N PHE A 167 -0.39 5.43 5.32
CA PHE A 167 -1.74 5.69 5.83
C PHE A 167 -1.73 5.62 7.35
N ASP A 168 -2.09 6.72 8.00
CA ASP A 168 -2.38 6.69 9.43
C ASP A 168 -3.82 6.20 9.64
N VAL A 169 -3.95 5.03 10.27
CA VAL A 169 -5.25 4.39 10.54
C VAL A 169 -6.08 5.19 11.55
N GLU A 170 -5.45 5.89 12.50
CA GLU A 170 -6.16 6.66 13.54
C GLU A 170 -6.80 7.91 12.92
N GLU A 171 -6.01 8.67 12.15
CA GLU A 171 -6.43 9.95 11.57
C GLU A 171 -7.07 9.80 10.18
N SER A 172 -7.02 8.61 9.58
CA SER A 172 -7.46 8.35 8.20
C SER A 172 -6.86 9.31 7.18
N LYS A 173 -5.56 9.61 7.33
CA LYS A 173 -4.79 10.50 6.45
C LYS A 173 -3.65 9.75 5.78
N ILE A 174 -3.27 10.19 4.58
CA ILE A 174 -2.04 9.74 3.91
C ILE A 174 -0.90 10.73 4.17
N LEU A 175 0.21 10.23 4.69
CA LEU A 175 1.48 10.92 4.84
C LEU A 175 2.43 10.54 3.70
N GLN A 176 3.38 11.42 3.42
CA GLN A 176 4.48 11.17 2.48
C GLN A 176 5.68 10.63 3.25
N VAL A 177 6.42 9.68 2.67
CA VAL A 177 7.61 9.10 3.30
C VAL A 177 8.86 9.58 2.59
N VAL A 178 9.81 10.12 3.34
CA VAL A 178 11.13 10.53 2.83
C VAL A 178 12.21 9.75 3.58
N PRO A 179 13.06 8.98 2.87
CA PRO A 179 14.21 8.34 3.51
C PRO A 179 15.19 9.41 4.03
N ASP A 180 15.77 9.20 5.20
CA ASP A 180 16.88 10.05 5.64
C ASP A 180 18.09 9.82 4.74
N LYS A 181 18.78 10.92 4.42
CA LYS A 181 20.02 10.90 3.62
C LYS A 181 21.21 10.43 4.44
#